data_AF-A0A2W4YSV9-F1
#
_entry.id   AF-A0A2W4YSV9-F1
#
_cell.length_a   1.000
_cell.length_b   1.000
_cell.length_c   1.000
_cell.angle_alpha   90.00
_cell.angle_beta   90.00
_cell.angle_gamma   90.00
#
_symmetry.space_group_name_H-M   'P 1'
#
loop_
_entity.id
_entity.type
_entity.pdbx_description
1 polymer ?
#
loop_
_entity_poly.entity_id
_entity_poly.type
_entity_poly.pdbx_seq_one_letter_code
_entity_poly.pdbx_strand_id
1 'polypeptide(L)' 'MKLLSQGSERPQPECAAAVVPLEIAGERFLQINSYGSTERLHVGARSQNMRLTKEAFDQLMELGRKHFGEN' A
#
# COMPACT_ATOMS: atom_id res chain seq x y z
N MET A 1 4.14 -14.65 13.12
CA MET A 1 3.38 -14.57 11.85
C MET A 1 4.02 -15.51 10.84
N LYS A 2 3.26 -16.35 10.13
CA LYS A 2 3.83 -17.22 9.09
C LYS A 2 4.05 -16.38 7.83
N LEU A 3 5.28 -16.29 7.35
CA LEU A 3 5.58 -15.69 6.05
C LEU A 3 5.01 -16.59 4.96
N LEU A 4 4.25 -16.01 4.04
CA LEU A 4 3.78 -16.72 2.86
C LEU A 4 4.84 -16.62 1.78
N SER A 5 5.10 -17.73 1.08
CA SER A 5 5.88 -17.69 -0.15
C SER A 5 5.10 -16.91 -1.20
N GLN A 6 5.77 -16.01 -1.90
CA GLN A 6 5.24 -15.33 -3.09
C GLN A 6 4.70 -16.40 -4.07
N GLY A 7 3.46 -16.24 -4.50
CA GLY A 7 2.75 -17.15 -5.39
C GLY A 7 3.04 -16.85 -6.85
N SER A 8 2.03 -16.43 -7.61
CA SER A 8 2.16 -16.04 -9.02
C SER A 8 2.57 -14.58 -9.20
N GLU A 9 2.85 -13.82 -8.12
CA GLU A 9 3.30 -12.44 -8.25
C GLU A 9 4.69 -12.40 -8.88
N ARG A 10 4.83 -11.65 -9.97
CA ARG A 10 6.15 -11.40 -10.57
C ARG A 10 6.94 -10.44 -9.68
N PRO A 11 8.24 -10.66 -9.46
CA PRO A 11 9.10 -9.65 -8.85
C PRO A 11 8.95 -8.35 -9.61
N GLN A 12 8.58 -7.29 -8.91
CA GLN A 12 8.55 -5.94 -9.44
C GLN A 12 9.70 -5.18 -8.78
N PRO A 13 10.42 -4.31 -9.52
CA PRO A 13 11.31 -3.35 -8.88
C PRO A 13 10.50 -2.50 -7.90
N GLU A 14 11.19 -1.97 -6.88
CA GLU A 14 10.57 -1.17 -5.81
C GLU A 14 9.59 -0.15 -6.38
N CYS A 15 8.36 -0.18 -5.89
CA CYS A 15 7.29 0.68 -6.35
C CYS A 15 7.22 1.90 -5.43
N ALA A 16 7.41 3.09 -6.01
CA ALA A 16 7.11 4.33 -5.30
C ALA A 16 5.62 4.38 -4.98
N ALA A 17 5.29 4.65 -3.72
CA ALA A 17 3.91 4.81 -3.27
C ALA A 17 3.76 6.12 -2.49
N ALA A 18 2.65 6.81 -2.70
CA ALA A 18 2.25 7.95 -1.89
C ALA A 18 1.10 7.56 -0.98
N VAL A 19 1.19 7.94 0.30
CA VAL A 19 0.10 7.82 1.27
C VAL A 19 -0.57 9.19 1.37
N VAL A 20 -1.84 9.26 1.03
CA VAL A 20 -2.60 10.51 0.91
C VAL A 20 -3.79 10.49 1.87
N PRO A 21 -3.88 11.43 2.83
CA PRO A 21 -5.08 11.60 3.63
C PRO A 21 -6.19 12.22 2.77
N LEU A 22 -7.42 11.72 2.94
CA LEU A 22 -8.60 12.16 2.18
C LEU A 22 -9.80 12.28 3.11
N GLU A 23 -10.73 13.17 2.78
CA GLU A 23 -12.05 13.23 3.39
C GLU A 23 -13.13 13.13 2.32
N ILE A 24 -14.10 12.24 2.50
CA ILE A 24 -15.21 12.02 1.57
C ILE A 24 -16.48 11.93 2.38
N ALA A 25 -17.45 12.81 2.09
CA ALA A 25 -18.72 12.87 2.81
C ALA A 25 -18.57 12.96 4.35
N GLY A 26 -17.53 13.65 4.83
CA GLY A 26 -17.23 13.81 6.27
C GLY A 26 -16.48 12.64 6.90
N GLU A 27 -16.16 11.59 6.15
CA GLU A 27 -15.38 10.45 6.62
C GLU A 27 -13.93 10.53 6.15
N ARG A 28 -12.98 10.22 7.05
CA ARG A 28 -11.54 10.28 6.80
C ARG A 28 -10.98 8.94 6.35
N PHE A 29 -10.12 8.99 5.34
CA PHE A 29 -9.45 7.82 4.78
C PHE A 29 -7.95 8.06 4.60
N LEU A 30 -7.20 6.97 4.55
CA LEU A 30 -5.83 6.97 4.02
C LEU A 30 -5.83 6.22 2.70
N GLN A 31 -5.33 6.85 1.64
CA GLN A 31 -5.22 6.22 0.34
C GLN A 31 -3.77 5.99 -0.03
N ILE A 32 -3.44 4.75 -0.36
CA ILE A 32 -2.15 4.35 -0.91
C ILE A 32 -2.29 4.38 -2.43
N ASN A 33 -1.57 5.29 -3.06
CA ASN A 33 -1.43 5.33 -4.52
C ASN A 33 -0.07 4.74 -4.87
N SER A 34 -0.07 3.64 -5.60
CA SER A 34 1.17 3.07 -6.14
C SER A 34 1.40 3.58 -7.56
N TYR A 35 2.64 3.89 -7.88
CA TYR A 35 3.05 4.32 -9.20
C TYR A 35 3.87 3.20 -9.83
N GLY A 36 3.51 2.82 -11.07
CA GLY A 36 4.24 1.77 -11.76
C GLY A 36 5.73 2.10 -11.93
N SER A 37 6.54 1.07 -12.17
CA SER A 37 7.97 1.21 -12.51
C SER A 37 8.22 2.30 -13.56
N THR A 38 9.37 2.97 -13.45
CA THR A 38 9.87 3.94 -14.44
C THR A 38 10.04 3.35 -15.84
N GLU A 39 10.00 2.02 -15.96
CA GLU A 39 10.11 1.29 -17.23
C GLU A 39 8.75 1.03 -17.91
N ARG A 40 7.63 1.47 -17.33
CA ARG A 40 6.32 1.32 -17.98
C ARG A 40 6.17 2.29 -19.15
N LEU A 41 5.38 1.88 -20.16
CA LEU A 41 4.98 2.70 -21.31
C LEU A 41 4.44 4.09 -20.94
N HIS A 42 3.81 4.21 -19.76
CA HIS A 42 3.34 5.48 -19.20
C HIS A 42 4.00 5.71 -17.84
N VAL A 43 5.17 6.37 -17.88
CA VAL A 43 5.93 6.76 -16.69
C VAL A 43 5.09 7.69 -15.80
N GLY A 44 5.03 7.40 -14.50
CA GLY A 44 4.28 8.20 -13.52
C GLY A 44 2.78 7.93 -13.47
N ALA A 45 2.25 7.02 -14.31
CA ALA A 45 0.85 6.61 -14.21
C ALA A 45 0.59 5.82 -12.93
N ARG A 46 -0.49 6.17 -12.21
CA ARG A 46 -0.94 5.46 -11.03
C ARG A 46 -1.32 4.03 -11.41
N SER A 47 -0.61 3.04 -10.86
CA SER A 47 -0.85 1.62 -11.16
C SER A 47 -2.01 1.06 -10.35
N GLN A 48 -2.10 1.41 -9.08
CA GLN A 48 -3.16 0.96 -8.18
C GLN A 48 -3.49 2.06 -7.18
N ASN A 49 -4.72 2.05 -6.68
CA ASN A 49 -5.09 2.79 -5.50
C ASN A 49 -5.80 1.85 -4.53
N MET A 50 -5.48 1.99 -3.25
CA MET A 50 -6.16 1.29 -2.17
C MET A 50 -6.53 2.33 -1.12
N ARG A 51 -7.80 2.32 -0.72
CA ARG A 51 -8.30 3.21 0.33
C ARG A 51 -8.52 2.41 1.60
N LEU A 52 -7.97 2.91 2.69
CA LEU A 52 -8.08 2.32 4.01
C LEU A 52 -9.03 3.16 4.85
N THR A 53 -10.01 2.49 5.45
CA THR A 53 -10.72 3.03 6.62
C THR A 53 -9.78 3.07 7.82
N LYS A 54 -10.23 3.66 8.93
CA LYS A 54 -9.47 3.67 10.17
C LYS A 54 -9.15 2.25 10.66
N GLU A 55 -10.14 1.35 10.62
CA GLU A 55 -10.01 -0.03 11.09
C GLU A 55 -9.02 -0.82 10.24
N ALA A 56 -9.08 -0.67 8.92
CA ALA A 56 -8.15 -1.33 8.01
C ALA A 56 -6.71 -0.83 8.19
N PHE A 57 -6.54 0.48 8.41
CA PHE A 57 -5.24 1.06 8.73
C PHE A 57 -4.67 0.54 10.04
N ASP A 58 -5.49 0.43 11.09
CA ASP A 58 -5.04 -0.09 12.38
C ASP A 58 -4.56 -1.54 12.29
N GLN A 59 -5.30 -2.39 11.57
CA GLN A 59 -4.89 -3.77 11.31
C GLN A 59 -3.57 -3.84 10.52
N LEU A 60 -3.40 -2.97 9.52
CA LEU A 60 -2.16 -2.87 8.75
C LEU A 60 -0.98 -2.50 9.65
N MET A 61 -1.15 -1.51 10.53
CA MET A 61 -0.12 -1.07 11.46
C MET A 61 0.25 -2.17 12.46
N GLU A 62 -0.73 -2.87 13.01
CA GLU A 62 -0.50 -3.98 13.93
C GLU A 62 0.29 -5.13 13.26
N LEU A 63 -0.09 -5.49 12.04
CA LEU A 63 0.63 -6.50 11.26
C LEU A 63 2.05 -6.05 10.92
N GLY A 64 2.23 -4.78 10.51
CA GLY A 64 3.53 -4.20 10.20
C GLY A 64 4.48 -4.25 11.41
N ARG A 65 4.03 -3.77 12.57
CA ARG A 65 4.78 -3.85 13.83
C ARG A 65 5.21 -5.27 14.17
N LYS A 66 4.27 -6.22 14.13
CA LYS A 66 4.54 -7.65 14.37
C LYS A 66 5.51 -8.26 13.36
N HIS A 67 5.51 -7.78 12.12
CA HIS A 67 6.34 -8.31 11.05
C HIS A 67 7.78 -7.79 11.13
N PHE A 68 7.95 -6.49 11.35
CA PHE A 68 9.26 -5.83 11.36
C PHE A 68 9.93 -5.77 12.74
N GLY A 69 9.24 -6.20 13.80
CA GLY A 69 9.80 -6.23 15.15
C GLY A 69 9.84 -4.86 15.83
N GLU A 70 9.04 -3.91 15.36
CA GLU A 70 8.86 -2.61 15.99
C GLU A 70 7.78 -2.73 17.08
N ASN A 71 8.20 -2.66 18.34
CA ASN A 71 7.29 -2.64 19.50
C ASN A 71 6.59 -1.27 19.61
#